data_AF-A0A392SCY9-F1
#
_entry.id   AF-A0A392SCY9-F1
#
_cell.length_a   1.000
_cell.length_b   1.000
_cell.length_c   1.000
_cell.angle_alpha   90.00
_cell.angle_beta   90.00
_cell.angle_gamma   90.00
#
_symmetry.space_group_name_H-M   'P 1'
#
loop_
_entity.id
_entity.type
_entity.pdbx_description
1 polymer ?
#
loop_
_entity_poly.entity_id
_entity_poly.type
_entity_poly.pdbx_seq_one_letter_code
_entity_poly.pdbx_strand_id
1 'polypeptide(L)'
;DNVQMSSQIGRHAFDAWNDWYAVHNLQHHNESRDTKPGLLRWEKPTPGWVKCNVDAAFVIGSRKTSVGLCFRDSNGQFMADMTQW
;
A
#
# COMPACT_ATOMS: atom_id res chain seq x y z
N ASP A 1 22.43 -13.00 -6.18
CA ASP A 1 21.40 -12.42 -7.06
C ASP A 1 20.06 -13.08 -6.80
N ASN A 2 19.28 -12.49 -5.90
CA ASN A 2 18.01 -13.05 -5.42
C ASN A 2 16.86 -12.48 -6.27
N VAL A 3 16.85 -12.81 -7.56
CA VAL A 3 15.83 -12.35 -8.51
C VAL A 3 14.53 -13.08 -8.16
N GLN A 4 13.65 -12.43 -7.38
CA GLN A 4 12.31 -12.95 -7.14
C GLN A 4 11.54 -12.98 -8.46
N MET A 5 10.89 -14.10 -8.74
CA MET A 5 9.98 -14.21 -9.87
C MET A 5 8.80 -13.28 -9.69
N SER A 6 8.26 -12.74 -10.79
CA SER A 6 7.12 -11.81 -10.78
C SER A 6 5.90 -12.34 -10.01
N SER A 7 5.69 -13.66 -10.01
CA SER A 7 4.65 -14.33 -9.22
C SER A 7 4.86 -14.23 -7.71
N GLN A 8 6.11 -14.18 -7.24
CA GLN A 8 6.45 -13.98 -5.83
C GLN A 8 6.20 -12.54 -5.42
N ILE A 9 6.56 -11.57 -6.25
CA ILE A 9 6.30 -10.14 -6.01
C ILE A 9 4.79 -9.87 -5.92
N GLY A 10 4.01 -10.42 -6.84
CA GLY A 10 2.55 -10.31 -6.81
C GLY A 10 1.94 -10.92 -5.55
N ARG A 11 2.45 -12.06 -5.09
CA ARG A 11 2.01 -12.69 -3.83
C ARG A 11 2.35 -11.83 -2.62
N HIS A 12 3.58 -11.31 -2.53
CA HIS A 12 3.98 -10.43 -1.42
C HIS A 12 3.16 -9.14 -1.37
N ALA A 13 2.87 -8.53 -2.53
CA ALA A 13 2.01 -7.35 -2.58
C ALA A 13 0.57 -7.67 -2.12
N PHE A 14 0.04 -8.83 -2.52
CA PHE A 14 -1.28 -9.29 -2.10
C PHE A 14 -1.34 -9.61 -0.60
N ASP A 15 -0.31 -10.27 -0.06
CA ASP A 15 -0.23 -10.59 1.37
C ASP A 15 -0.16 -9.30 2.21
N ALA A 16 0.71 -8.34 1.82
CA ALA A 16 0.81 -7.04 2.48
C ALA A 16 -0.51 -6.24 2.41
N TRP A 17 -1.23 -6.34 1.29
CA TRP A 17 -2.55 -5.74 1.15
C TRP A 17 -3.60 -6.41 2.05
N ASN A 18 -3.60 -7.74 2.17
CA ASN A 18 -4.52 -8.47 3.05
C ASN A 18 -4.26 -8.14 4.52
N ASP A 19 -3.00 -8.06 4.94
CA ASP A 19 -2.63 -7.66 6.30
C ASP A 19 -3.13 -6.24 6.61
N TRP A 20 -2.92 -5.30 5.68
CA TRP A 20 -3.45 -3.94 5.80
C TRP A 20 -4.99 -3.94 5.88
N TYR A 21 -5.66 -4.68 5.00
CA TYR A 21 -7.12 -4.77 4.94
C TYR A 21 -7.72 -5.35 6.23
N ALA A 22 -7.07 -6.37 6.81
CA ALA A 22 -7.49 -6.95 8.08
C ALA A 22 -7.39 -5.95 9.23
N VAL A 23 -6.26 -5.24 9.35
CA VAL A 23 -6.07 -4.18 10.37
C VAL A 23 -7.08 -3.05 10.18
N HIS A 24 -7.30 -2.63 8.93
CA HIS A 24 -8.23 -1.55 8.60
C HIS A 24 -9.68 -1.91 8.96
N ASN A 25 -10.13 -3.12 8.64
CA ASN A 25 -11.48 -3.57 8.98
C ASN A 25 -11.68 -3.73 10.50
N LEU A 26 -10.69 -4.25 11.23
CA LEU A 26 -10.76 -4.35 12.69
C LEU A 26 -10.99 -2.96 13.32
N GLN A 27 -10.43 -1.91 12.74
CA GLN A 27 -10.62 -0.53 13.20
C GLN A 27 -11.99 0.03 12.80
N HIS A 28 -12.44 -0.23 11.57
CA HIS A 28 -13.78 0.16 11.12
C HIS A 28 -14.91 -0.48 11.93
N HIS A 29 -14.71 -1.65 12.55
CA HIS A 29 -15.70 -2.23 13.45
C HIS A 29 -15.79 -1.54 14.83
N ASN A 30 -14.75 -0.82 15.25
CA ASN A 30 -14.76 -0.04 16.49
C ASN A 30 -15.30 1.39 16.31
N GLU A 31 -15.25 1.93 15.09
CA GLU A 31 -15.91 3.18 14.73
C GLU A 31 -17.20 2.88 13.96
N SER A 32 -18.36 2.96 14.59
CA SER A 32 -19.66 2.78 13.91
C SER A 32 -19.92 3.90 12.90
N ARG A 33 -19.26 3.84 11.74
CA ARG A 33 -19.57 4.68 10.59
C ARG A 33 -20.51 3.90 9.68
N ASP A 34 -21.77 4.28 9.77
CA ASP A 34 -22.86 3.90 8.90
C ASP A 34 -22.53 4.29 7.45
N THR A 35 -21.76 3.44 6.75
CA THR A 35 -21.20 3.79 5.44
C THR A 35 -21.80 2.89 4.37
N LYS A 36 -22.61 3.51 3.52
CA LYS A 36 -23.26 2.90 2.35
C LYS A 36 -22.24 2.07 1.55
N PRO A 37 -22.58 0.84 1.14
CA PRO A 37 -21.70 0.00 0.35
C PRO A 37 -21.58 0.63 -1.05
N GLY A 38 -20.37 1.01 -1.47
CA GLY A 38 -20.19 1.35 -2.88
C GLY A 38 -18.96 2.14 -3.30
N LEU A 39 -18.21 2.79 -2.40
CA LEU A 39 -17.00 3.50 -2.83
C LEU A 39 -15.96 3.48 -1.71
N LEU A 40 -14.89 2.71 -1.90
CA LEU A 40 -13.65 2.90 -1.15
C LEU A 40 -13.05 4.24 -1.59
N ARG A 41 -13.56 5.33 -1.04
CA ARG A 41 -13.06 6.68 -1.30
C ARG A 41 -11.84 6.91 -0.42
N TRP A 42 -10.77 7.42 -1.01
CA TRP A 42 -9.62 7.86 -0.23
C TRP A 42 -10.03 8.96 0.76
N GLU A 43 -9.60 8.81 2.02
CA GLU A 43 -9.73 9.83 3.06
C GLU A 43 -8.33 10.28 3.52
N LYS A 44 -8.23 11.54 3.94
CA LYS A 44 -6.99 12.07 4.53
C LYS A 44 -6.74 11.37 5.88
N PRO A 45 -5.51 10.88 6.16
CA PRO A 45 -5.18 10.28 7.46
C PRO A 45 -5.39 11.27 8.61
N THR A 46 -5.81 10.76 9.76
CA THR A 46 -5.91 11.54 11.00
C THR A 46 -4.50 11.89 11.54
N PRO A 47 -4.36 12.96 12.35
CA PRO A 47 -3.06 13.30 12.95
C PRO A 47 -2.40 12.13 13.68
N GLY A 48 -1.11 11.92 13.45
CA GLY A 48 -0.35 10.78 13.98
C GLY A 48 -0.29 9.56 13.07
N TRP A 49 -1.03 9.56 11.96
CA TRP A 49 -1.00 8.49 10.97
C TRP A 49 -0.12 8.80 9.77
N VAL A 50 0.40 7.73 9.16
CA VAL A 50 1.26 7.77 7.97
C VAL A 50 0.48 7.25 6.76
N LYS A 51 0.55 7.96 5.64
CA LYS A 51 0.11 7.49 4.33
C LYS A 51 1.27 6.79 3.63
N CYS A 52 1.03 5.59 3.10
CA CYS A 52 1.94 4.92 2.18
C CYS A 52 1.32 4.89 0.77
N ASN A 53 2.00 5.50 -0.21
CA ASN A 53 1.71 5.31 -1.62
C ASN A 53 2.57 4.16 -2.14
N VAL A 54 1.96 3.18 -2.81
CA VAL A 54 2.65 2.01 -3.39
C VAL A 54 2.46 2.01 -4.90
N ASP A 55 3.53 1.74 -5.63
CA ASP A 55 3.50 1.54 -7.09
C ASP A 55 4.43 0.39 -7.50
N ALA A 56 4.12 -0.27 -8.61
CA ALA A 56 4.97 -1.31 -9.18
C ALA A 56 5.01 -1.21 -10.70
N ALA A 57 6.19 -1.38 -11.29
CA ALA A 57 6.39 -1.34 -12.73
C ALA A 57 7.02 -2.64 -13.24
N PHE A 58 6.55 -3.09 -14.41
CA PHE A 58 7.04 -4.30 -15.09
C PHE A 58 7.59 -3.91 -16.45
N VAL A 59 8.89 -4.13 -16.68
CA VAL A 59 9.57 -3.80 -17.93
C VAL A 59 9.80 -5.08 -18.72
N ILE A 60 8.93 -5.34 -19.71
CA ILE A 60 8.93 -6.60 -20.49
C ILE A 60 10.29 -6.83 -21.19
N GLY A 61 10.85 -5.80 -21.83
CA GLY A 61 12.08 -5.93 -22.61
C GLY A 61 13.30 -6.35 -21.78
N SER A 62 13.36 -5.96 -20.51
CA SER A 62 14.45 -6.32 -19.60
C SER A 62 14.06 -7.40 -18.57
N ARG A 63 12.81 -7.84 -18.57
CA ARG A 63 12.20 -8.73 -17.56
C ARG A 63 12.42 -8.25 -16.12
N LYS A 64 12.50 -6.94 -15.93
CA LYS A 64 12.68 -6.32 -14.61
C LYS A 64 11.34 -5.96 -14.01
N THR A 65 11.26 -6.09 -12.69
CA THR A 65 10.14 -5.60 -11.90
C THR A 65 10.70 -4.63 -10.88
N SER A 66 10.11 -3.44 -10.78
CA SER A 66 10.47 -2.49 -9.74
C SER A 66 9.27 -2.18 -8.86
N VAL A 67 9.53 -1.87 -7.59
CA VAL A 67 8.52 -1.45 -6.61
C VAL A 67 8.95 -0.12 -6.00
N GLY A 68 8.00 0.78 -5.81
CA GLY A 68 8.19 2.06 -5.13
C GLY A 68 7.19 2.25 -3.99
N LEU A 69 7.69 2.69 -2.82
CA LEU A 69 6.89 3.13 -1.68
C LEU A 69 7.21 4.58 -1.36
N CYS A 70 6.20 5.39 -1.02
CA CYS A 70 6.38 6.74 -0.52
C CYS A 70 5.54 6.95 0.75
N PHE A 71 6.22 7.24 1.85
CA PHE A 71 5.62 7.51 3.15
C PHE A 71 5.48 9.02 3.38
N ARG A 72 4.28 9.42 3.82
CA ARG A 72 3.94 10.82 4.12
C ARG A 72 3.20 10.91 5.43
N ASP A 73 3.39 12.01 6.15
CA ASP A 73 2.64 12.28 7.37
C ASP A 73 1.17 12.62 7.04
N SER A 74 0.36 12.83 8.09
CA SER A 74 -1.04 13.23 7.95
C SER A 74 -1.24 14.58 7.25
N ASN A 75 -0.20 15.44 7.16
CA ASN A 75 -0.22 16.69 6.42
C ASN A 75 0.19 16.53 4.94
N GLY A 76 0.63 15.34 4.55
CA GLY A 76 1.14 15.04 3.22
C GLY A 76 2.63 15.38 3.04
N GLN A 77 3.33 15.75 4.10
CA GLN A 77 4.77 15.98 4.10
C GLN A 77 5.50 14.66 3.90
N PHE A 78 6.54 14.68 3.07
CA PHE A 78 7.38 13.52 2.83
C PHE A 78 8.10 13.10 4.11
N MET A 79 8.13 11.79 4.37
CA MET A 79 8.87 11.21 5.49
C MET A 79 10.01 10.32 5.02
N ALA A 80 9.70 9.36 4.13
CA ALA A 80 10.65 8.37 3.63
C ALA A 80 10.14 7.73 2.34
N ASP A 81 11.03 7.05 1.61
CA ASP A 81 10.69 6.22 0.46
C ASP A 81 11.48 4.90 0.47
N MET A 82 11.04 3.98 -0.38
CA MET A 82 11.75 2.74 -0.67
C MET A 82 11.60 2.45 -2.16
N THR A 83 12.70 2.05 -2.80
CA THR A 83 12.68 1.52 -4.16
C THR A 83 13.40 0.19 -4.22
N GLN A 84 12.88 -0.73 -5.02
CA GLN A 84 13.51 -2.01 -5.33
C GLN A 84 13.45 -2.22 -6.84
N TRP A 85 14.53 -2.73 -7.43
CA TRP A 85 14.73 -2.97 -8.87
C TRP A 85 15.15 -4.41 -9.15
#